data_AF-A0A6B2CM92-F1
#
_entry.id   AF-A0A6B2CM92-F1
#
_cell.length_a   1.000
_cell.length_b   1.000
_cell.length_c   1.000
_cell.angle_alpha   90.00
_cell.angle_beta   90.00
_cell.angle_gamma   90.00
#
_symmetry.space_group_name_H-M   'P 1'
#
loop_
_entity.id
_entity.type
_entity.pdbx_description
1 polymer ?
#
loop_
_entity_poly.entity_id
_entity_poly.type
_entity_poly.pdbx_seq_one_letter_code
_entity_poly.pdbx_strand_id
1 'polypeptide(L)'
;MASCQSKVPEVRYCDESWWQDFFTKDLAEFYASLNGLLNARKALLDKLSGDLAQVLADPQRRDLALRVLFGGLDEGCLEKIRQGGYVDCITHDKAAHLYKYVLGIGLGDWGHTVLGDYYDKDLEGRAGLLNLLKFMSFEEIGKEKLKLGISINGYNTSIMNYLFEIKEIVDEIYSKIKQAVQVQQVQADYGLDLVKAFEDFLNKSIKLLPLYNPFTFFIQSLRSTPRPYLNIMYGEDLFSDPVRNLMSKYGVELTKILDPGLIVQSKNDELAVIGHKDGSVGELIVKLVWEIYDITSELNHYGYPVSDELKKYVEAKYNNMIKADDSGLNCCYSGRIEVRKGFCMAYGSKYAKYPDCEVSYEKFLELFSPLSFLGIAWVKGDYLYRVPIGD
;
A
#
# COMPACT_ATOMS: atom_id res chain seq x y z
N MET A 1 38.28 -9.83 10.07
CA MET A 1 36.81 -9.75 10.05
C MET A 1 36.37 -10.59 8.87
N ALA A 2 35.67 -11.70 9.10
CA ALA A 2 35.04 -12.42 8.00
C ALA A 2 34.09 -11.43 7.31
N SER A 3 34.19 -11.30 6.00
CA SER A 3 33.31 -10.40 5.25
C SER A 3 31.89 -10.95 5.35
N CYS A 4 30.99 -10.19 5.96
CA CYS A 4 29.55 -10.40 5.90
C CYS A 4 29.13 -10.60 4.43
N GLN A 5 28.89 -11.84 4.03
CA GLN A 5 28.60 -12.22 2.63
C GLN A 5 27.17 -12.73 2.53
N SER A 6 26.27 -11.85 2.10
CA SER A 6 24.93 -12.21 1.65
C SER A 6 25.03 -13.00 0.34
N LYS A 7 24.25 -14.09 0.23
CA LYS A 7 24.01 -14.78 -1.06
C LYS A 7 22.95 -14.11 -1.90
N VAL A 8 22.19 -13.18 -1.33
CA VAL A 8 21.27 -12.32 -2.08
C VAL A 8 22.07 -11.17 -2.69
N PRO A 9 22.04 -10.98 -4.02
CA PRO A 9 22.69 -9.85 -4.67
C PRO A 9 22.25 -8.50 -4.09
N GLU A 10 23.16 -7.53 -4.03
CA GLU A 10 22.91 -6.13 -3.66
C GLU A 10 22.50 -5.86 -2.20
N VAL A 11 22.17 -6.90 -1.42
CA VAL A 11 21.89 -6.79 0.02
C VAL A 11 23.21 -6.58 0.78
N ARG A 12 23.32 -5.43 1.45
CA ARG A 12 24.52 -5.00 2.19
C ARG A 12 24.19 -4.69 3.65
N TYR A 13 23.50 -5.61 4.32
CA TYR A 13 22.93 -5.37 5.67
C TYR A 13 23.97 -5.06 6.76
N CYS A 14 25.24 -5.38 6.54
CA CYS A 14 26.34 -5.01 7.45
C CYS A 14 26.95 -3.63 7.17
N ASP A 15 26.61 -2.99 6.05
CA ASP A 15 27.13 -1.69 5.64
C ASP A 15 26.17 -0.59 6.12
N GLU A 16 26.59 0.18 7.13
CA GLU A 16 25.78 1.28 7.66
C GLU A 16 25.41 2.32 6.58
N SER A 17 26.27 2.55 5.59
CA SER A 17 25.96 3.52 4.52
C SER A 17 24.75 3.09 3.69
N TRP A 18 24.51 1.79 3.55
CA TRP A 18 23.33 1.25 2.87
C TRP A 18 22.04 1.53 3.64
N TRP A 19 22.08 1.43 4.97
CA TRP A 19 20.97 1.82 5.84
C TRP A 19 20.71 3.33 5.75
N GLN A 20 21.76 4.14 5.83
CA GLN A 20 21.64 5.60 5.71
C GLN A 20 21.05 6.01 4.37
N ASP A 21 21.51 5.41 3.27
CA ASP A 21 21.05 5.72 1.92
C ASP A 21 19.55 5.48 1.76
N PHE A 22 19.03 4.35 2.25
CA PHE A 22 17.58 4.07 2.17
C PHE A 22 16.75 5.17 2.85
N PHE A 23 17.09 5.54 4.09
CA PHE A 23 16.29 6.51 4.86
C PHE A 23 16.51 7.96 4.42
N THR A 24 17.68 8.31 3.89
CA THR A 24 18.00 9.70 3.49
C THR A 24 17.74 9.99 2.02
N LYS A 25 17.61 8.97 1.18
CA LYS A 25 17.36 9.10 -0.26
C LYS A 25 16.04 8.45 -0.64
N ASP A 26 15.97 7.11 -0.65
CA ASP A 26 14.82 6.39 -1.21
C ASP A 26 13.51 6.74 -0.49
N LEU A 27 13.47 6.56 0.84
CA LEU A 27 12.28 6.87 1.64
C LEU A 27 12.04 8.38 1.72
N ALA A 28 13.08 9.21 1.67
CA ALA A 28 12.95 10.66 1.73
C ALA A 28 12.32 11.23 0.44
N GLU A 29 12.74 10.75 -0.73
CA GLU A 29 12.17 11.12 -2.02
C GLU A 29 10.69 10.73 -2.12
N PHE A 30 10.36 9.50 -1.69
CA PHE A 30 8.99 9.03 -1.58
C PHE A 30 8.14 9.88 -0.64
N TYR A 31 8.66 10.17 0.55
CA TYR A 31 7.94 10.97 1.54
C TYR A 31 7.69 12.41 1.06
N ALA A 32 8.64 12.98 0.33
CA ALA A 32 8.49 14.29 -0.29
C ALA A 32 7.36 14.33 -1.33
N SER A 33 7.26 13.32 -2.20
CA SER A 33 6.19 13.26 -3.21
C SER A 33 4.82 12.98 -2.60
N LEU A 34 4.73 12.09 -1.61
CA LEU A 34 3.49 11.86 -0.86
C LEU A 34 2.97 13.14 -0.22
N ASN A 35 3.85 13.87 0.49
CA ASN A 35 3.49 15.16 1.08
C ASN A 35 3.08 16.18 0.03
N GLY A 36 3.80 16.26 -1.09
CA GLY A 36 3.47 17.17 -2.16
C GLY A 36 2.10 16.86 -2.80
N LEU A 37 1.75 15.59 -2.98
CA LEU A 37 0.42 15.17 -3.43
C LEU A 37 -0.68 15.57 -2.44
N LEU A 38 -0.51 15.26 -1.15
CA LEU A 38 -1.50 15.59 -0.12
C LEU A 38 -1.68 17.11 0.03
N ASN A 39 -0.58 17.87 -0.08
CA ASN A 39 -0.61 19.33 -0.06
C ASN A 39 -1.28 19.92 -1.31
N ALA A 40 -0.99 19.40 -2.51
CA ALA A 40 -1.64 19.83 -3.74
C ALA A 40 -3.15 19.55 -3.69
N ARG A 41 -3.55 18.39 -3.17
CA ARG A 41 -4.96 18.05 -2.91
C ARG A 41 -5.62 19.05 -1.97
N LYS A 42 -4.97 19.35 -0.85
CA LYS A 42 -5.47 20.34 0.11
C LYS A 42 -5.60 21.72 -0.52
N ALA A 43 -4.58 22.19 -1.25
CA ALA A 43 -4.59 23.48 -1.92
C ALA A 43 -5.72 23.59 -2.96
N LEU A 44 -6.01 22.52 -3.69
CA LEU A 44 -7.14 22.47 -4.63
C LEU A 44 -8.48 22.60 -3.90
N LEU A 45 -8.68 21.86 -2.81
CA LEU A 45 -9.89 21.94 -2.00
C LEU A 45 -10.07 23.34 -1.39
N ASP A 46 -9.00 23.93 -0.85
CA ASP A 46 -9.02 25.28 -0.30
C ASP A 46 -9.38 26.32 -1.40
N LYS A 47 -8.82 26.16 -2.61
CA LYS A 47 -9.11 27.03 -3.77
C LYS A 47 -10.56 26.90 -4.24
N LEU A 48 -11.15 25.71 -4.17
CA LEU A 48 -12.53 25.42 -4.60
C LEU A 48 -13.55 25.47 -3.46
N SER A 49 -13.15 25.91 -2.27
CA SER A 49 -14.02 25.98 -1.09
C SER A 49 -15.13 27.03 -1.20
N GLY A 50 -16.23 26.79 -0.49
CA GLY A 50 -17.40 27.68 -0.45
C GLY A 50 -18.55 27.19 -1.34
N ASP A 51 -19.60 28.02 -1.43
CA ASP A 51 -20.77 27.69 -2.25
C ASP A 51 -20.39 27.63 -3.73
N LEU A 52 -20.83 26.58 -4.42
CA LEU A 52 -20.47 26.33 -5.80
C LEU A 52 -20.84 27.50 -6.73
N ALA A 53 -21.91 28.25 -6.47
CA ALA A 53 -22.23 29.43 -7.29
C ALA A 53 -21.13 30.49 -7.24
N GLN A 54 -20.50 30.68 -6.07
CA GLN A 54 -19.39 31.61 -5.89
C GLN A 54 -18.13 31.12 -6.60
N VAL A 55 -17.89 29.81 -6.59
CA VAL A 55 -16.79 29.17 -7.32
C VAL A 55 -16.99 29.37 -8.82
N LEU A 56 -18.21 29.19 -9.32
CA LEU A 56 -18.55 29.33 -10.75
C LEU A 56 -18.57 30.80 -11.23
N ALA A 57 -18.76 31.76 -10.32
CA ALA A 57 -18.75 33.19 -10.63
C ALA A 57 -17.34 33.71 -10.96
N ASP A 58 -16.30 33.12 -10.36
CA ASP A 58 -14.89 33.45 -10.64
C ASP A 58 -14.41 32.62 -11.84
N PRO A 59 -13.99 33.23 -12.96
CA PRO A 59 -13.59 32.49 -14.16
C PRO A 59 -12.48 31.45 -13.93
N GLN A 60 -11.47 31.79 -13.12
CA GLN A 60 -10.34 30.87 -12.88
C GLN A 60 -10.77 29.69 -12.01
N ARG A 61 -11.58 29.94 -10.99
CA ARG A 61 -12.10 28.88 -10.11
C ARG A 61 -13.14 28.03 -10.82
N ARG A 62 -13.96 28.63 -11.67
CA ARG A 62 -14.95 27.95 -12.53
C ARG A 62 -14.28 26.94 -13.43
N ASP A 63 -13.29 27.36 -14.21
CA ASP A 63 -12.65 26.47 -15.19
C ASP A 63 -11.97 25.28 -14.49
N LEU A 64 -11.38 25.53 -13.31
CA LEU A 64 -10.82 24.49 -12.46
C LEU A 64 -11.89 23.54 -11.90
N ALA A 65 -13.00 24.07 -11.38
CA ALA A 65 -14.13 23.27 -10.89
C ALA A 65 -14.73 22.40 -12.01
N LEU A 66 -14.94 22.95 -13.21
CA LEU A 66 -15.46 22.21 -14.35
C LEU A 66 -14.49 21.12 -14.81
N ARG A 67 -13.17 21.37 -14.76
CA ARG A 67 -12.17 20.33 -15.03
C ARG A 67 -12.23 19.20 -14.00
N VAL A 68 -12.41 19.51 -12.72
CA VAL A 68 -12.56 18.51 -11.65
C VAL A 68 -13.83 17.67 -11.83
N LEU A 69 -14.96 18.32 -12.11
CA LEU A 69 -16.26 17.66 -12.18
C LEU A 69 -16.55 17.01 -13.53
N PHE A 70 -15.99 17.49 -14.62
CA PHE A 70 -16.37 17.08 -15.98
C PHE A 70 -15.20 16.93 -16.95
N GLY A 71 -13.96 17.09 -16.49
CA GLY A 71 -12.78 17.04 -17.35
C GLY A 71 -12.66 15.71 -18.12
N GLY A 72 -12.62 15.80 -19.44
CA GLY A 72 -12.51 14.66 -20.35
C GLY A 72 -13.83 13.99 -20.72
N LEU A 73 -14.96 14.40 -20.14
CA LEU A 73 -16.27 13.85 -20.48
C LEU A 73 -16.80 14.46 -21.78
N ASP A 74 -17.39 13.64 -22.65
CA ASP A 74 -18.06 14.09 -23.86
C ASP A 74 -19.54 14.43 -23.61
N GLU A 75 -20.20 15.04 -24.61
CA GLU A 75 -21.60 15.44 -24.51
C GLU A 75 -22.54 14.27 -24.18
N GLY A 76 -22.27 13.08 -24.73
CA GLY A 76 -23.06 11.88 -24.46
C GLY A 76 -22.98 11.47 -22.98
N CYS A 77 -21.79 11.55 -22.39
CA CYS A 77 -21.60 11.26 -20.98
C CYS A 77 -22.25 12.31 -20.06
N LEU A 78 -22.12 13.60 -20.41
CA LEU A 78 -22.79 14.67 -19.67
C LEU A 78 -24.31 14.50 -19.69
N GLU A 79 -24.90 14.12 -20.82
CA GLU A 79 -26.33 13.87 -20.93
C GLU A 79 -26.77 12.66 -20.10
N LYS A 80 -25.99 11.57 -20.06
CA LYS A 80 -26.24 10.43 -19.16
C LYS A 80 -26.26 10.85 -17.69
N ILE A 81 -25.27 11.64 -17.26
CA ILE A 81 -25.22 12.18 -15.88
C ILE A 81 -26.46 13.02 -15.61
N ARG A 82 -26.81 13.93 -16.53
CA ARG A 82 -27.94 14.85 -16.38
C ARG A 82 -29.29 14.14 -16.23
N GLN A 83 -29.50 13.06 -16.98
CA GLN A 83 -30.75 12.30 -16.95
C GLN A 83 -30.98 11.56 -15.62
N GLY A 84 -29.90 11.32 -14.86
CA GLY A 84 -29.94 10.50 -13.65
C GLY A 84 -30.07 9.01 -14.01
N GLY A 85 -29.22 8.17 -13.44
CA GLY A 85 -29.21 6.74 -13.74
C GLY A 85 -27.80 6.14 -13.65
N TYR A 86 -27.63 4.97 -14.28
CA TYR A 86 -26.33 4.30 -14.33
C TYR A 86 -25.36 5.05 -15.26
N VAL A 87 -24.22 5.48 -14.73
CA VAL A 87 -23.19 6.24 -15.45
C VAL A 87 -21.92 5.41 -15.54
N ASP A 88 -21.65 4.87 -16.74
CA ASP A 88 -20.50 4.03 -17.07
C ASP A 88 -19.39 4.76 -17.85
N CYS A 89 -19.60 6.03 -18.15
CA CYS A 89 -18.76 6.81 -19.06
C CYS A 89 -17.72 7.69 -18.35
N ILE A 90 -17.70 7.71 -17.01
CA ILE A 90 -16.61 8.32 -16.22
C ILE A 90 -15.56 7.24 -16.05
N THR A 91 -14.69 7.07 -17.05
CA THR A 91 -13.67 6.01 -17.13
C THR A 91 -12.28 6.54 -16.76
N HIS A 92 -11.34 5.63 -16.46
CA HIS A 92 -9.99 5.97 -15.97
C HIS A 92 -9.16 6.90 -16.87
N ASP A 93 -9.47 6.99 -18.17
CA ASP A 93 -8.84 7.91 -19.12
C ASP A 93 -9.36 9.36 -18.99
N LYS A 94 -10.35 9.60 -18.12
CA LYS A 94 -10.96 10.92 -17.90
C LYS A 94 -10.40 11.57 -16.64
N ALA A 95 -10.11 12.88 -16.71
CA ALA A 95 -9.67 13.63 -15.53
C ALA A 95 -10.71 13.57 -14.40
N ALA A 96 -12.00 13.63 -14.73
CA ALA A 96 -13.09 13.50 -13.77
C ALA A 96 -13.06 12.19 -12.97
N HIS A 97 -12.57 11.08 -13.55
CA HIS A 97 -12.40 9.81 -12.84
C HIS A 97 -11.32 9.90 -11.78
N LEU A 98 -10.15 10.46 -12.12
CA LEU A 98 -9.06 10.66 -11.17
C LEU A 98 -9.53 11.48 -9.96
N TYR A 99 -10.22 12.61 -10.20
CA TYR A 99 -10.71 13.42 -9.10
C TYR A 99 -11.76 12.70 -8.25
N LYS A 100 -12.74 12.02 -8.87
CA LYS A 100 -13.85 11.38 -8.16
C LYS A 100 -13.44 10.10 -7.42
N TYR A 101 -12.85 9.14 -8.12
CA TYR A 101 -12.66 7.78 -7.63
C TYR A 101 -11.29 7.55 -6.98
N VAL A 102 -10.27 8.33 -7.39
CA VAL A 102 -8.91 8.20 -6.85
C VAL A 102 -8.69 9.23 -5.74
N LEU A 103 -8.84 10.51 -6.04
CA LEU A 103 -8.50 11.61 -5.12
C LEU A 103 -9.65 12.01 -4.18
N GLY A 104 -10.85 11.48 -4.40
CA GLY A 104 -12.03 11.75 -3.57
C GLY A 104 -12.37 13.24 -3.51
N ILE A 105 -12.55 13.87 -4.66
CA ILE A 105 -12.91 15.29 -4.80
C ILE A 105 -14.15 15.38 -5.70
N GLY A 106 -15.20 16.00 -5.19
CA GLY A 106 -16.48 16.07 -5.89
C GLY A 106 -17.52 16.87 -5.13
N LEU A 107 -18.79 16.74 -5.56
CA LEU A 107 -19.94 17.43 -4.96
C LEU A 107 -20.59 16.65 -3.81
N GLY A 108 -20.12 15.43 -3.54
CA GLY A 108 -20.62 14.58 -2.47
C GLY A 108 -19.83 13.30 -2.35
N ASP A 109 -20.06 12.54 -1.29
CA ASP A 109 -19.54 11.19 -1.13
C ASP A 109 -20.39 10.18 -1.91
N TRP A 110 -19.84 8.98 -2.11
CA TRP A 110 -20.51 7.85 -2.74
C TRP A 110 -20.12 6.56 -2.03
N GLY A 111 -20.97 5.55 -2.07
CA GLY A 111 -20.70 4.27 -1.43
C GLY A 111 -21.96 3.42 -1.24
N HIS A 112 -21.88 2.49 -0.29
CA HIS A 112 -22.99 1.64 0.11
C HIS A 112 -23.47 1.98 1.51
N THR A 113 -24.78 1.98 1.71
CA THR A 113 -25.37 2.03 3.05
C THR A 113 -25.18 0.70 3.78
N VAL A 114 -25.43 0.69 5.09
CA VAL A 114 -25.41 -0.53 5.92
C VAL A 114 -26.38 -1.62 5.40
N LEU A 115 -27.41 -1.21 4.66
CA LEU A 115 -28.42 -2.09 4.06
C LEU A 115 -28.04 -2.57 2.64
N GLY A 116 -26.88 -2.14 2.12
CA GLY A 116 -26.38 -2.51 0.79
C GLY A 116 -26.79 -1.55 -0.34
N ASP A 117 -27.69 -0.60 -0.08
CA ASP A 117 -28.12 0.37 -1.09
C ASP A 117 -26.95 1.27 -1.52
N TYR A 118 -26.73 1.38 -2.83
CA TYR A 118 -25.74 2.27 -3.41
C TYR A 118 -26.27 3.71 -3.42
N TYR A 119 -25.44 4.66 -2.99
CA TYR A 119 -25.72 6.09 -3.11
C TYR A 119 -24.53 6.81 -3.75
N ASP A 120 -24.82 7.88 -4.49
CA ASP A 120 -23.78 8.67 -5.17
C ASP A 120 -24.19 10.15 -5.20
N LYS A 121 -23.93 10.84 -4.09
CA LYS A 121 -24.30 12.27 -3.95
C LYS A 121 -23.49 13.15 -4.89
N ASP A 122 -22.31 12.69 -5.31
CA ASP A 122 -21.52 13.39 -6.33
C ASP A 122 -22.22 13.38 -7.69
N LEU A 123 -22.73 12.23 -8.15
CA LEU A 123 -23.50 12.17 -9.40
C LEU A 123 -24.81 12.97 -9.30
N GLU A 124 -25.53 12.89 -8.18
CA GLU A 124 -26.72 13.71 -7.93
C GLU A 124 -26.41 15.21 -8.03
N GLY A 125 -25.32 15.65 -7.39
CA GLY A 125 -24.86 17.03 -7.45
C GLY A 125 -24.46 17.46 -8.86
N ARG A 126 -23.76 16.60 -9.60
CA ARG A 126 -23.36 16.86 -11.00
C ARG A 126 -24.57 16.97 -11.92
N ALA A 127 -25.55 16.07 -11.76
CA ALA A 127 -26.81 16.11 -12.49
C ALA A 127 -27.60 17.39 -12.21
N GLY A 128 -27.68 17.80 -10.93
CA GLY A 128 -28.30 19.06 -10.53
C GLY A 128 -27.63 20.27 -11.19
N LEU A 129 -26.29 20.33 -11.19
CA LEU A 129 -25.53 21.40 -11.84
C LEU A 129 -25.76 21.43 -13.36
N LEU A 130 -25.72 20.29 -14.04
CA LEU A 130 -25.94 20.22 -15.49
C LEU A 130 -27.36 20.65 -15.89
N ASN A 131 -28.38 20.26 -15.11
CA ASN A 131 -29.75 20.71 -15.33
C ASN A 131 -29.87 22.23 -15.13
N LEU A 132 -29.14 22.80 -14.18
CA LEU A 132 -29.15 24.23 -13.92
C LEU A 132 -28.50 25.03 -15.06
N LEU A 133 -27.35 24.55 -15.58
CA LEU A 133 -26.62 25.15 -16.69
C LEU A 133 -27.38 25.13 -18.03
N LYS A 134 -28.47 24.36 -18.14
CA LYS A 134 -29.35 24.37 -19.32
C LYS A 134 -30.19 25.65 -19.42
N PHE A 135 -30.48 26.27 -18.28
CA PHE A 135 -31.40 27.41 -18.21
C PHE A 135 -30.71 28.71 -17.79
N MET A 136 -29.52 28.61 -17.19
CA MET A 136 -28.77 29.77 -16.70
C MET A 136 -27.31 29.72 -17.15
N SER A 137 -26.79 30.87 -17.53
CA SER A 137 -25.37 31.10 -17.75
C SER A 137 -24.60 31.15 -16.43
N PHE A 138 -23.28 30.90 -16.48
CA PHE A 138 -22.41 31.04 -15.29
C PHE A 138 -22.47 32.43 -14.65
N GLU A 139 -22.67 33.49 -15.45
CA GLU A 139 -22.82 34.85 -14.93
C GLU A 139 -24.11 35.03 -14.13
N GLU A 140 -25.22 34.46 -14.59
CA GLU A 140 -26.50 34.51 -13.88
C GLU A 140 -26.41 33.74 -12.56
N ILE A 141 -25.80 32.54 -12.58
CA ILE A 141 -25.54 31.72 -11.39
C ILE A 141 -24.75 32.52 -10.34
N GLY A 142 -23.70 33.22 -10.77
CA GLY A 142 -22.86 34.02 -9.89
C GLY A 142 -23.51 35.30 -9.38
N LYS A 143 -24.33 35.98 -10.20
CA LYS A 143 -24.95 37.28 -9.89
C LYS A 143 -26.16 37.17 -8.98
N GLU A 144 -26.97 36.12 -9.12
CA GLU A 144 -28.21 35.99 -8.35
C GLU A 144 -28.01 35.64 -6.86
N LYS A 145 -26.76 35.49 -6.40
CA LYS A 145 -26.45 34.94 -5.06
C LYS A 145 -27.23 33.65 -4.80
N LEU A 146 -27.45 32.85 -5.85
CA LEU A 146 -28.06 31.54 -5.73
C LEU A 146 -27.19 30.73 -4.77
N LYS A 147 -27.71 30.45 -3.58
CA LYS A 147 -27.10 29.44 -2.72
C LYS A 147 -27.48 28.11 -3.33
N LEU A 148 -26.57 27.52 -4.09
CA LEU A 148 -26.78 26.15 -4.55
C LEU A 148 -26.77 25.18 -3.36
N GLY A 149 -26.18 25.59 -2.22
CA GLY A 149 -26.14 24.78 -1.00
C GLY A 149 -25.26 23.54 -1.16
N ILE A 150 -24.49 23.47 -2.25
CA ILE A 150 -23.54 22.43 -2.58
C ILE A 150 -22.16 23.05 -2.72
N SER A 151 -21.13 22.31 -2.33
CA SER A 151 -19.74 22.72 -2.40
C SER A 151 -18.89 21.56 -2.92
N ILE A 152 -17.77 21.89 -3.55
CA ILE A 152 -16.75 20.88 -3.86
C ILE A 152 -16.03 20.56 -2.56
N ASN A 153 -16.05 19.29 -2.16
CA ASN A 153 -15.46 18.81 -0.91
C ASN A 153 -14.55 17.61 -1.18
N GLY A 154 -13.72 17.31 -0.17
CA GLY A 154 -12.94 16.08 -0.12
C GLY A 154 -13.70 14.99 0.63
N TYR A 155 -13.61 13.76 0.16
CA TYR A 155 -14.08 12.55 0.84
C TYR A 155 -13.05 11.43 0.71
N ASN A 156 -13.26 10.34 1.46
CA ASN A 156 -12.32 9.23 1.53
C ASN A 156 -12.72 8.15 0.54
N THR A 157 -11.89 7.97 -0.49
CA THR A 157 -11.89 6.80 -1.38
C THR A 157 -10.96 5.73 -0.80
N SER A 158 -11.00 4.51 -1.35
CA SER A 158 -10.06 3.44 -0.99
C SER A 158 -8.60 3.92 -1.14
N ILE A 159 -8.27 4.54 -2.28
CA ILE A 159 -6.93 5.09 -2.52
C ILE A 159 -6.56 6.18 -1.51
N MET A 160 -7.47 7.11 -1.18
CA MET A 160 -7.17 8.14 -0.19
C MET A 160 -6.94 7.55 1.21
N ASN A 161 -7.65 6.49 1.60
CA ASN A 161 -7.41 5.80 2.86
C ASN A 161 -5.99 5.19 2.89
N TYR A 162 -5.58 4.51 1.81
CA TYR A 162 -4.19 4.01 1.70
C TYR A 162 -3.16 5.14 1.76
N LEU A 163 -3.40 6.27 1.09
CA LEU A 163 -2.49 7.42 1.16
C LEU A 163 -2.33 8.00 2.57
N PHE A 164 -3.42 8.04 3.35
CA PHE A 164 -3.36 8.49 4.74
C PHE A 164 -2.65 7.47 5.64
N GLU A 165 -2.92 6.18 5.49
CA GLU A 165 -2.23 5.12 6.23
C GLU A 165 -0.73 5.13 5.95
N ILE A 166 -0.34 5.21 4.67
CA ILE A 166 1.06 5.37 4.25
C ILE A 166 1.71 6.59 4.92
N LYS A 167 0.98 7.72 4.98
CA LYS A 167 1.49 8.94 5.60
C LYS A 167 1.77 8.73 7.09
N GLU A 168 0.85 8.09 7.80
CA GLU A 168 1.01 7.77 9.22
C GLU A 168 2.18 6.81 9.45
N ILE A 169 2.31 5.77 8.62
CA ILE A 169 3.42 4.81 8.69
C ILE A 169 4.78 5.50 8.52
N VAL A 170 4.93 6.35 7.50
CA VAL A 170 6.22 7.02 7.24
C VAL A 170 6.55 8.06 8.31
N ASP A 171 5.54 8.78 8.82
CA ASP A 171 5.73 9.68 9.96
C ASP A 171 6.22 8.92 11.19
N GLU A 172 5.64 7.75 11.46
CA GLU A 172 6.04 6.90 12.58
C GLU A 172 7.47 6.38 12.39
N ILE A 173 7.83 5.93 11.19
CA ILE A 173 9.21 5.51 10.86
C ILE A 173 10.20 6.63 11.19
N TYR A 174 9.99 7.84 10.66
CA TYR A 174 10.90 8.97 10.90
C TYR A 174 10.93 9.41 12.36
N SER A 175 9.80 9.36 13.06
CA SER A 175 9.75 9.64 14.50
C SER A 175 10.66 8.71 15.32
N LYS A 176 10.70 7.42 14.96
CA LYS A 176 11.53 6.41 15.64
C LYS A 176 13.01 6.54 15.32
N ILE A 177 13.37 6.91 14.09
CA ILE A 177 14.77 6.98 13.65
C ILE A 177 15.40 8.38 13.72
N LYS A 178 14.68 9.38 14.24
CA LYS A 178 15.14 10.79 14.28
C LYS A 178 16.52 11.01 14.92
N GLN A 179 16.97 10.11 15.78
CA GLN A 179 18.31 10.17 16.40
C GLN A 179 19.40 9.57 15.51
N ALA A 180 19.03 8.63 14.63
CA ALA A 180 19.95 7.93 13.74
C ALA A 180 20.09 8.62 12.37
N VAL A 181 19.06 9.34 11.93
CA VAL A 181 19.01 9.96 10.60
C VAL A 181 18.55 11.41 10.71
N GLN A 182 19.33 12.32 10.12
CA GLN A 182 18.88 13.69 9.85
C GLN A 182 18.38 13.76 8.41
N VAL A 183 17.06 13.82 8.24
CA VAL A 183 16.46 13.97 6.92
C VAL A 183 16.34 15.45 6.60
N GLN A 184 16.97 15.88 5.50
CA GLN A 184 16.63 17.16 4.91
C GLN A 184 15.25 17.04 4.29
N GLN A 185 14.31 17.87 4.76
CA GLN A 185 12.98 17.92 4.17
C GLN A 185 13.08 18.51 2.77
N VAL A 186 13.11 17.63 1.77
CA VAL A 186 12.89 18.02 0.38
C VAL A 186 11.39 18.22 0.21
N GLN A 187 10.99 19.39 -0.25
CA GLN A 187 9.59 19.70 -0.51
C GLN A 187 9.32 19.57 -2.01
N ALA A 188 8.36 18.71 -2.37
CA ALA A 188 7.84 18.68 -3.72
C ALA A 188 6.66 19.67 -3.83
N ASP A 189 6.76 20.64 -4.74
CA ASP A 189 5.69 21.59 -5.04
C ASP A 189 5.15 21.32 -6.45
N TYR A 190 3.86 20.98 -6.50
CA TYR A 190 3.14 20.71 -7.74
C TYR A 190 2.07 21.77 -8.03
N GLY A 191 1.93 22.78 -7.18
CA GLY A 191 0.81 23.73 -7.25
C GLY A 191 -0.54 23.02 -7.24
N LEU A 192 -1.31 23.17 -8.32
CA LEU A 192 -2.63 22.55 -8.52
C LEU A 192 -2.62 21.39 -9.54
N ASP A 193 -1.45 20.92 -9.98
CA ASP A 193 -1.34 19.81 -10.92
C ASP A 193 -1.34 18.45 -10.19
N LEU A 194 -2.54 18.02 -9.79
CA LEU A 194 -2.70 16.76 -9.05
C LEU A 194 -2.40 15.52 -9.91
N VAL A 195 -2.50 15.62 -11.25
CA VAL A 195 -2.13 14.51 -12.14
C VAL A 195 -0.65 14.24 -12.03
N LYS A 196 0.17 15.28 -12.21
CA LYS A 196 1.62 15.17 -12.09
C LYS A 196 2.06 14.79 -10.67
N ALA A 197 1.41 15.35 -9.65
CA ALA A 197 1.69 15.01 -8.26
C ALA A 197 1.43 13.52 -7.97
N PHE A 198 0.31 12.98 -8.48
CA PHE A 198 -0.04 11.57 -8.29
C PHE A 198 0.89 10.64 -9.07
N GLU A 199 1.24 11.00 -10.32
CA GLU A 199 2.20 10.24 -11.13
C GLU A 199 3.58 10.17 -10.47
N ASP A 200 4.11 11.29 -9.98
CA ASP A 200 5.41 11.31 -9.31
C ASP A 200 5.38 10.55 -7.97
N PHE A 201 4.29 10.68 -7.20
CA PHE A 201 4.04 9.84 -6.02
C PHE A 201 4.10 8.35 -6.38
N LEU A 202 3.32 7.92 -7.37
CA LEU A 202 3.22 6.51 -7.74
C LEU A 202 4.56 5.96 -8.23
N ASN A 203 5.27 6.71 -9.08
CA ASN A 203 6.58 6.30 -9.59
C ASN A 203 7.61 6.12 -8.47
N LYS A 204 7.61 6.99 -7.46
CA LYS A 204 8.48 6.87 -6.28
C LYS A 204 8.03 5.76 -5.33
N SER A 205 6.73 5.50 -5.23
CA SER A 205 6.15 4.38 -4.48
C SER A 205 6.65 3.05 -5.02
N ILE A 206 6.54 2.85 -6.34
CA ILE A 206 6.95 1.61 -7.02
C ILE A 206 8.44 1.34 -6.80
N LYS A 207 9.29 2.38 -6.82
CA LYS A 207 10.73 2.24 -6.54
C LYS A 207 11.06 1.73 -5.14
N LEU A 208 10.14 1.82 -4.17
CA LEU A 208 10.33 1.23 -2.84
C LEU A 208 9.97 -0.24 -2.79
N LEU A 209 9.32 -0.81 -3.80
CA LEU A 209 8.86 -2.19 -3.75
C LEU A 209 10.03 -3.19 -3.81
N PRO A 210 9.91 -4.36 -3.13
CA PRO A 210 10.94 -5.41 -3.10
C PRO A 210 11.46 -5.90 -4.46
N LEU A 211 10.68 -5.73 -5.53
CA LEU A 211 11.14 -6.06 -6.88
C LEU A 211 12.27 -5.14 -7.36
N TYR A 212 12.23 -3.87 -6.92
CA TYR A 212 13.07 -2.77 -7.40
C TYR A 212 14.04 -2.25 -6.34
N ASN A 213 13.80 -2.55 -5.05
CA ASN A 213 14.61 -2.08 -3.95
C ASN A 213 15.12 -3.25 -3.09
N PRO A 214 16.44 -3.51 -3.07
CA PRO A 214 17.00 -4.62 -2.29
C PRO A 214 16.88 -4.41 -0.78
N PHE A 215 16.74 -3.17 -0.30
CA PHE A 215 16.59 -2.87 1.12
C PHE A 215 15.20 -3.30 1.61
N THR A 216 14.14 -2.91 0.91
CA THR A 216 12.78 -3.34 1.29
C THR A 216 12.57 -4.83 1.05
N PHE A 217 13.23 -5.43 0.05
CA PHE A 217 13.29 -6.89 -0.08
C PHE A 217 13.93 -7.54 1.15
N PHE A 218 15.07 -7.03 1.62
CA PHE A 218 15.73 -7.53 2.83
C PHE A 218 14.85 -7.38 4.07
N ILE A 219 14.21 -6.23 4.25
CA ILE A 219 13.29 -6.04 5.38
C ILE A 219 12.10 -7.00 5.27
N GLN A 220 11.52 -7.17 4.08
CA GLN A 220 10.42 -8.11 3.86
C GLN A 220 10.82 -9.56 4.11
N SER A 221 12.02 -9.98 3.71
CA SER A 221 12.50 -11.35 3.91
C SER A 221 12.73 -11.69 5.38
N LEU A 222 12.86 -10.69 6.25
CA LEU A 222 12.95 -10.86 7.70
C LEU A 222 11.59 -10.90 8.40
N ARG A 223 10.48 -10.75 7.67
CA ARG A 223 9.12 -10.66 8.25
C ARG A 223 8.72 -11.91 9.03
N SER A 224 9.04 -13.08 8.50
CA SER A 224 8.55 -14.35 9.05
C SER A 224 9.38 -15.54 8.56
N THR A 225 10.69 -15.39 8.38
CA THR A 225 11.52 -16.44 7.78
C THR A 225 12.19 -17.30 8.84
N PRO A 226 12.22 -18.64 8.66
CA PRO A 226 12.99 -19.53 9.52
C PRO A 226 14.46 -19.13 9.63
N ARG A 227 14.97 -19.09 10.86
CA ARG A 227 16.37 -18.78 11.16
C ARG A 227 17.37 -19.62 10.36
N PRO A 228 17.20 -20.94 10.18
CA PRO A 228 18.12 -21.74 9.37
C PRO A 228 18.21 -21.25 7.93
N TYR A 229 17.08 -20.84 7.35
CA TYR A 229 17.03 -20.33 5.98
C TYR A 229 17.69 -18.94 5.87
N LEU A 230 17.45 -18.06 6.84
CA LEU A 230 18.15 -16.79 6.93
C LEU A 230 19.67 -16.96 7.06
N ASN A 231 20.15 -17.92 7.85
CA ASN A 231 21.58 -18.25 7.93
C ASN A 231 22.13 -18.71 6.58
N ILE A 232 21.37 -19.48 5.80
CA ILE A 232 21.79 -19.91 4.45
C ILE A 232 21.90 -18.72 3.49
N MET A 233 20.95 -17.79 3.56
CA MET A 233 20.81 -16.68 2.61
C MET A 233 21.67 -15.46 2.95
N TYR A 234 21.81 -15.14 4.23
CA TYR A 234 22.50 -13.96 4.72
C TYR A 234 23.77 -14.27 5.54
N GLY A 235 23.98 -15.51 5.95
CA GLY A 235 25.09 -15.91 6.83
C GLY A 235 24.73 -15.79 8.31
N GLU A 236 25.54 -16.40 9.18
CA GLU A 236 25.34 -16.39 10.64
C GLU A 236 25.52 -14.98 11.24
N ASP A 237 26.32 -14.13 10.58
CA ASP A 237 26.60 -12.75 11.01
C ASP A 237 25.33 -11.89 11.13
N LEU A 238 24.24 -12.24 10.44
CA LEU A 238 22.93 -11.56 10.57
C LEU A 238 22.47 -11.46 12.03
N PHE A 239 22.75 -12.49 12.82
CA PHE A 239 22.35 -12.57 14.23
C PHE A 239 23.46 -12.18 15.21
N SER A 240 24.61 -11.71 14.70
CA SER A 240 25.70 -11.22 15.54
C SER A 240 25.36 -9.90 16.22
N ASP A 241 25.97 -9.63 17.37
CA ASP A 241 25.74 -8.38 18.11
C ASP A 241 26.04 -7.11 17.28
N PRO A 242 27.13 -7.02 16.48
CA PRO A 242 27.37 -5.86 15.62
C PRO A 242 26.21 -5.57 14.65
N VAL A 243 25.67 -6.60 14.00
CA VAL A 243 24.57 -6.43 13.03
C VAL A 243 23.25 -6.13 13.74
N ARG A 244 22.97 -6.81 14.85
CA ARG A 244 21.77 -6.51 15.67
C ARG A 244 21.79 -5.09 16.22
N ASN A 245 22.94 -4.60 16.66
CA ASN A 245 23.11 -3.22 17.11
C ASN A 245 22.90 -2.22 15.98
N LEU A 246 23.39 -2.52 14.76
CA LEU A 246 23.15 -1.71 13.57
C LEU A 246 21.66 -1.66 13.21
N MET A 247 20.98 -2.81 13.13
CA MET A 247 19.54 -2.86 12.88
C MET A 247 18.75 -2.08 13.94
N SER A 248 19.09 -2.26 15.22
CA SER A 248 18.45 -1.58 16.34
C SER A 248 18.65 -0.06 16.29
N LYS A 249 19.80 0.42 15.82
CA LYS A 249 20.05 1.85 15.59
C LYS A 249 19.03 2.46 14.63
N TYR A 250 18.56 1.71 13.64
CA TYR A 250 17.52 2.13 12.69
C TYR A 250 16.12 1.67 13.11
N GLY A 251 15.93 1.26 14.37
CA GLY A 251 14.65 0.83 14.91
C GLY A 251 14.14 -0.50 14.35
N VAL A 252 14.98 -1.27 13.66
CA VAL A 252 14.66 -2.63 13.20
C VAL A 252 15.04 -3.61 14.30
N GLU A 253 14.04 -4.31 14.83
CA GLU A 253 14.21 -5.29 15.91
C GLU A 253 13.60 -6.61 15.48
N LEU A 254 14.38 -7.69 15.59
CA LEU A 254 13.92 -9.05 15.30
C LEU A 254 13.55 -9.77 16.59
N THR A 255 12.47 -10.54 16.53
CA THR A 255 11.99 -11.40 17.60
C THR A 255 11.66 -12.79 17.08
N LYS A 256 11.58 -13.75 17.99
CA LYS A 256 11.05 -15.08 17.71
C LYS A 256 9.53 -15.00 17.64
N ILE A 257 8.95 -15.45 16.52
CA ILE A 257 7.49 -15.42 16.31
C ILE A 257 6.86 -16.82 16.36
N LEU A 258 7.64 -17.87 16.07
CA LEU A 258 7.21 -19.26 16.15
C LEU A 258 8.40 -20.16 16.46
N ASP A 259 8.18 -21.24 17.22
CA ASP A 259 9.19 -22.24 17.53
C ASP A 259 8.57 -23.64 17.63
N PRO A 260 9.36 -24.72 17.53
CA PRO A 260 8.83 -26.09 17.50
C PRO A 260 8.25 -26.60 18.83
N GLY A 261 8.35 -25.85 19.94
CA GLY A 261 7.82 -26.28 21.24
C GLY A 261 8.47 -27.56 21.77
N LEU A 262 9.78 -27.74 21.52
CA LEU A 262 10.57 -28.88 22.01
C LEU A 262 11.01 -28.65 23.46
N ILE A 263 11.33 -29.74 24.16
CA ILE A 263 11.87 -29.69 25.53
C ILE A 263 13.27 -29.05 25.57
N VAL A 264 14.06 -29.23 24.50
CA VAL A 264 15.43 -28.70 24.40
C VAL A 264 15.38 -27.27 23.85
N GLN A 265 15.54 -26.28 24.73
CA GLN A 265 15.37 -24.87 24.37
C GLN A 265 16.31 -24.39 23.26
N SER A 266 17.56 -24.89 23.21
CA SER A 266 18.50 -24.50 22.15
C SER A 266 17.98 -24.87 20.75
N LYS A 267 17.30 -26.02 20.61
CA LYS A 267 16.67 -26.41 19.35
C LYS A 267 15.47 -25.53 18.99
N ASN A 268 14.75 -25.02 19.98
CA ASN A 268 13.66 -24.07 19.72
C ASN A 268 14.20 -22.77 19.09
N ASP A 269 15.35 -22.30 19.57
CA ASP A 269 15.94 -21.04 19.09
C ASP A 269 16.71 -21.20 17.77
N GLU A 270 17.24 -22.40 17.49
CA GLU A 270 17.86 -22.77 16.20
C GLU A 270 16.83 -22.87 15.07
N LEU A 271 15.66 -23.47 15.36
CA LEU A 271 14.58 -23.71 14.39
C LEU A 271 13.48 -22.65 14.43
N ALA A 272 13.70 -21.56 15.17
CA ALA A 272 12.75 -20.48 15.30
C ALA A 272 12.43 -19.83 13.94
N VAL A 273 11.16 -19.48 13.75
CA VAL A 273 10.78 -18.46 12.78
C VAL A 273 11.05 -17.10 13.39
N ILE A 274 11.78 -16.27 12.65
CA ILE A 274 12.14 -14.92 13.05
C ILE A 274 11.23 -13.93 12.32
N GLY A 275 10.81 -12.90 13.04
CA GLY A 275 10.01 -11.81 12.49
C GLY A 275 10.40 -10.46 13.08
N HIS A 276 9.87 -9.39 12.48
CA HIS A 276 9.96 -8.06 13.07
C HIS A 276 9.15 -8.00 14.36
N LYS A 277 9.71 -7.35 15.38
CA LYS A 277 8.98 -7.03 16.61
C LYS A 277 7.87 -6.03 16.31
N ASP A 278 6.73 -6.21 16.97
CA ASP A 278 5.59 -5.30 16.88
C ASP A 278 5.99 -3.85 17.18
N GLY A 279 5.59 -2.93 16.31
CA GLY A 279 5.89 -1.50 16.36
C GLY A 279 7.33 -1.14 16.00
N SER A 280 8.15 -2.08 15.53
CA SER A 280 9.48 -1.78 15.00
C SER A 280 9.41 -1.12 13.62
N VAL A 281 10.47 -0.42 13.24
CA VAL A 281 10.61 0.18 11.90
C VAL A 281 10.57 -0.90 10.81
N GLY A 282 11.08 -2.10 11.10
CA GLY A 282 11.03 -3.22 10.17
C GLY A 282 9.59 -3.66 9.85
N GLU A 283 8.73 -3.75 10.87
CA GLU A 283 7.31 -4.05 10.68
C GLU A 283 6.59 -2.95 9.90
N LEU A 284 6.91 -1.68 10.19
CA LEU A 284 6.32 -0.52 9.51
C LEU A 284 6.71 -0.45 8.04
N ILE A 285 7.96 -0.74 7.68
CA ILE A 285 8.40 -0.83 6.28
C ILE A 285 7.67 -1.96 5.55
N VAL A 286 7.47 -3.11 6.20
CA VAL A 286 6.64 -4.17 5.61
C VAL A 286 5.23 -3.67 5.36
N LYS A 287 4.57 -3.02 6.33
CA LYS A 287 3.23 -2.45 6.13
C LYS A 287 3.21 -1.47 4.95
N LEU A 288 4.15 -0.54 4.90
CA LEU A 288 4.30 0.41 3.80
C LEU A 288 4.35 -0.28 2.42
N VAL A 289 5.14 -1.36 2.28
CA VAL A 289 5.23 -2.12 1.03
C VAL A 289 3.87 -2.70 0.63
N TRP A 290 3.11 -3.23 1.59
CA TRP A 290 1.78 -3.78 1.33
C TRP A 290 0.77 -2.72 0.92
N GLU A 291 0.75 -1.56 1.57
CA GLU A 291 -0.11 -0.43 1.17
C GLU A 291 0.19 0.03 -0.27
N ILE A 292 1.47 0.02 -0.68
CA ILE A 292 1.84 0.36 -2.06
C ILE A 292 1.34 -0.71 -3.03
N TYR A 293 1.44 -2.00 -2.68
CA TYR A 293 0.86 -3.07 -3.49
C TYR A 293 -0.65 -2.89 -3.66
N ASP A 294 -1.37 -2.60 -2.58
CA ASP A 294 -2.83 -2.39 -2.59
C ASP A 294 -3.23 -1.20 -3.48
N ILE A 295 -2.49 -0.07 -3.42
CA ILE A 295 -2.69 1.05 -4.35
C ILE A 295 -2.51 0.62 -5.81
N THR A 296 -1.45 -0.12 -6.14
CA THR A 296 -1.19 -0.53 -7.53
C THR A 296 -2.25 -1.51 -8.05
N SER A 297 -2.72 -2.42 -7.20
CA SER A 297 -3.78 -3.38 -7.54
C SER A 297 -5.13 -2.68 -7.74
N GLU A 298 -5.49 -1.75 -6.85
CA GLU A 298 -6.74 -0.97 -6.97
C GLU A 298 -6.73 -0.07 -8.22
N LEU A 299 -5.60 0.59 -8.53
CA LEU A 299 -5.46 1.36 -9.76
C LEU A 299 -5.57 0.48 -11.02
N ASN A 300 -4.96 -0.71 -11.00
CA ASN A 300 -5.10 -1.68 -12.08
C ASN A 300 -6.56 -2.13 -12.24
N HIS A 301 -7.27 -2.36 -11.14
CA HIS A 301 -8.69 -2.71 -11.13
C HIS A 301 -9.57 -1.61 -11.74
N TYR A 302 -9.25 -0.34 -11.48
CA TYR A 302 -9.89 0.81 -12.13
C TYR A 302 -9.56 0.94 -13.63
N GLY A 303 -8.60 0.17 -14.15
CA GLY A 303 -8.19 0.18 -15.55
C GLY A 303 -7.07 1.17 -15.88
N TYR A 304 -6.45 1.80 -14.88
CA TYR A 304 -5.25 2.59 -15.13
C TYR A 304 -4.12 1.71 -15.69
N PRO A 305 -3.22 2.25 -16.53
CA PRO A 305 -2.10 1.51 -17.11
C PRO A 305 -0.96 1.30 -16.09
N VAL A 306 -1.33 0.99 -14.85
CA VAL A 306 -0.45 0.60 -13.75
C VAL A 306 -0.60 -0.90 -13.61
N SER A 307 0.50 -1.63 -13.52
CA SER A 307 0.40 -3.07 -13.31
C SER A 307 0.12 -3.40 -11.85
N ASP A 308 -0.48 -4.56 -11.60
CA ASP A 308 -0.47 -5.15 -10.27
C ASP A 308 0.98 -5.53 -9.91
N GLU A 309 1.62 -4.72 -9.07
CA GLU A 309 3.04 -4.89 -8.75
C GLU A 309 3.28 -6.08 -7.82
N LEU A 310 2.29 -6.51 -7.03
CA LEU A 310 2.39 -7.73 -6.23
C LEU A 310 2.41 -8.95 -7.15
N LYS A 311 1.49 -8.99 -8.12
CA LYS A 311 1.46 -10.06 -9.13
C LYS A 311 2.77 -10.15 -9.90
N LYS A 312 3.28 -9.01 -10.39
CA LYS A 312 4.60 -8.95 -11.05
C LYS A 312 5.72 -9.46 -10.15
N TYR A 313 5.74 -9.06 -8.88
CA TYR A 313 6.76 -9.50 -7.93
C TYR A 313 6.70 -11.02 -7.72
N VAL A 314 5.49 -11.58 -7.50
CA VAL A 314 5.27 -13.02 -7.36
C VAL A 314 5.73 -13.74 -8.62
N GLU A 315 5.30 -13.33 -9.82
CA GLU A 315 5.71 -13.94 -11.09
C GLU A 315 7.23 -13.89 -11.30
N ALA A 316 7.87 -12.77 -10.96
CA ALA A 316 9.31 -12.60 -11.14
C ALA A 316 10.14 -13.41 -10.13
N LYS A 317 9.69 -13.55 -8.87
CA LYS A 317 10.49 -14.23 -7.84
C LYS A 317 10.10 -15.69 -7.64
N TYR A 318 8.82 -16.03 -7.69
CA TYR A 318 8.32 -17.40 -7.50
C TYR A 318 8.80 -18.32 -8.63
N ASN A 319 8.62 -17.90 -9.89
CA ASN A 319 9.03 -18.70 -11.06
C ASN A 319 10.56 -18.94 -11.12
N ASN A 320 11.34 -18.04 -10.52
CA ASN A 320 12.80 -18.14 -10.48
C ASN A 320 13.31 -18.97 -9.29
N MET A 321 12.58 -19.04 -8.18
CA MET A 321 13.06 -19.68 -6.93
C MET A 321 12.45 -21.05 -6.64
N ILE A 322 11.29 -21.39 -7.20
CA ILE A 322 10.52 -22.57 -6.77
C ILE A 322 10.07 -23.40 -7.99
N LYS A 323 10.77 -24.51 -8.26
CA LYS A 323 10.25 -25.68 -8.99
C LYS A 323 9.72 -26.73 -8.00
N ALA A 324 9.20 -26.30 -6.85
CA ALA A 324 8.66 -27.23 -5.85
C ALA A 324 7.27 -27.69 -6.29
N ASP A 325 7.02 -28.98 -6.14
CA ASP A 325 5.73 -29.61 -6.32
C ASP A 325 4.70 -28.97 -5.37
N ASP A 326 3.73 -28.24 -5.92
CA ASP A 326 2.68 -27.52 -5.18
C ASP A 326 1.78 -28.46 -4.35
N SER A 327 1.87 -29.77 -4.57
CA SER A 327 1.09 -30.80 -3.89
C SER A 327 1.25 -30.79 -2.35
N GLY A 328 2.39 -30.33 -1.83
CA GLY A 328 2.67 -30.21 -0.39
C GLY A 328 2.19 -28.91 0.27
N LEU A 329 1.86 -27.88 -0.51
CA LEU A 329 1.47 -26.56 0.02
C LEU A 329 -0.01 -26.48 0.44
N ASN A 330 -0.82 -27.52 0.18
CA ASN A 330 -2.21 -27.58 0.61
C ASN A 330 -2.40 -27.48 2.13
N CYS A 331 -1.37 -27.82 2.92
CA CYS A 331 -1.36 -27.65 4.37
C CYS A 331 -1.01 -26.22 4.84
N CYS A 332 -0.58 -25.35 3.92
CA CYS A 332 -0.10 -23.99 4.20
C CYS A 332 -1.05 -22.92 3.63
N TYR A 333 -2.33 -23.25 3.44
CA TYR A 333 -3.35 -22.24 3.13
C TYR A 333 -3.67 -21.41 4.36
N SER A 334 -4.04 -20.14 4.11
CA SER A 334 -4.32 -19.16 5.16
C SER A 334 -5.28 -19.73 6.21
N GLY A 335 -4.82 -19.86 7.45
CA GLY A 335 -5.50 -20.65 8.46
C GLY A 335 -4.85 -20.52 9.83
N ARG A 336 -5.57 -20.98 10.86
CA ARG A 336 -5.04 -21.00 12.21
C ARG A 336 -3.98 -22.09 12.28
N ILE A 337 -2.83 -21.79 12.88
CA ILE A 337 -1.76 -22.74 13.14
C ILE A 337 -1.56 -22.96 14.64
N GLU A 338 -1.08 -24.13 14.99
CA GLU A 338 -0.67 -24.48 16.33
C GLU A 338 0.57 -25.37 16.28
N VAL A 339 1.60 -25.01 17.05
CA VAL A 339 2.84 -25.79 17.11
C VAL A 339 2.98 -26.43 18.48
N ARG A 340 3.14 -27.76 18.50
CA ARG A 340 3.34 -28.53 19.72
C ARG A 340 4.27 -29.71 19.48
N LYS A 341 5.27 -29.88 20.36
CA LYS A 341 6.14 -31.06 20.41
C LYS A 341 6.79 -31.42 19.06
N GLY A 342 7.18 -30.42 18.28
CA GLY A 342 7.84 -30.60 16.98
C GLY A 342 6.90 -30.85 15.81
N PHE A 343 5.59 -30.63 15.97
CA PHE A 343 4.59 -30.71 14.90
C PHE A 343 3.89 -29.37 14.72
N CYS A 344 3.59 -29.03 13.47
CA CYS A 344 2.77 -27.90 13.09
C CYS A 344 1.41 -28.41 12.62
N MET A 345 0.35 -28.00 13.31
CA MET A 345 -1.04 -28.28 12.99
C MET A 345 -1.61 -27.04 12.29
N ALA A 346 -2.09 -27.21 11.06
CA ALA A 346 -2.84 -26.19 10.33
C ALA A 346 -4.31 -26.58 10.30
N TYR A 347 -5.16 -25.71 10.84
CA TYR A 347 -6.60 -25.91 10.88
C TYR A 347 -7.26 -25.29 9.66
N GLY A 348 -8.05 -26.10 8.95
CA GLY A 348 -8.82 -25.63 7.80
C GLY A 348 -9.85 -24.57 8.22
N SER A 349 -10.08 -23.58 7.37
CA SER A 349 -11.24 -22.69 7.53
C SER A 349 -12.53 -23.48 7.29
N LYS A 350 -13.55 -23.34 8.15
CA LYS A 350 -14.89 -23.95 7.94
C LYS A 350 -15.52 -23.66 6.57
N TYR A 351 -15.03 -22.62 5.88
CA TYR A 351 -15.52 -22.16 4.58
C TYR A 351 -14.64 -22.58 3.39
N ALA A 352 -13.43 -23.08 3.64
CA ALA A 352 -12.50 -23.52 2.61
C ALA A 352 -12.40 -25.07 2.66
N LYS A 353 -12.46 -25.74 1.50
CA LYS A 353 -12.47 -27.23 1.39
C LYS A 353 -11.13 -27.89 1.75
N TYR A 354 -10.36 -27.35 2.68
CA TYR A 354 -9.04 -27.88 3.03
C TYR A 354 -9.14 -28.68 4.34
N PRO A 355 -8.69 -29.95 4.36
CA PRO A 355 -8.66 -30.75 5.58
C PRO A 355 -7.65 -30.18 6.57
N ASP A 356 -7.87 -30.44 7.86
CA ASP A 356 -6.84 -30.22 8.88
C ASP A 356 -5.59 -31.00 8.51
N CYS A 357 -4.43 -30.38 8.69
CA CYS A 357 -3.15 -30.97 8.34
C CYS A 357 -2.18 -30.92 9.50
N GLU A 358 -1.52 -32.04 9.74
CA GLU A 358 -0.42 -32.18 10.68
C GLU A 358 0.85 -32.53 9.92
N VAL A 359 1.89 -31.73 10.08
CA VAL A 359 3.21 -31.96 9.49
C VAL A 359 4.29 -31.85 10.56
N SER A 360 5.40 -32.56 10.37
CA SER A 360 6.57 -32.30 11.20
C SER A 360 7.01 -30.85 11.03
N TYR A 361 7.50 -30.25 12.11
CA TYR A 361 7.92 -28.85 12.08
C TYR A 361 9.07 -28.64 11.07
N GLU A 362 9.97 -29.62 10.93
CA GLU A 362 11.01 -29.61 9.91
C GLU A 362 10.43 -29.54 8.48
N LYS A 363 9.39 -30.34 8.19
CA LYS A 363 8.72 -30.30 6.89
C LYS A 363 7.99 -28.99 6.67
N PHE A 364 7.36 -28.45 7.72
CA PHE A 364 6.77 -27.11 7.69
C PHE A 364 7.82 -26.05 7.31
N LEU A 365 8.98 -26.04 7.97
CA LEU A 365 10.05 -25.08 7.64
C LEU A 365 10.54 -25.26 6.20
N GLU A 366 10.71 -26.50 5.71
CA GLU A 366 11.15 -26.78 4.34
C GLU A 366 10.23 -26.12 3.30
N LEU A 367 8.91 -26.26 3.48
CA LEU A 367 7.89 -25.71 2.57
C LEU A 367 7.71 -24.19 2.75
N PHE A 368 7.76 -23.72 3.99
CA PHE A 368 7.46 -22.34 4.34
C PHE A 368 8.63 -21.39 4.09
N SER A 369 9.88 -21.86 4.24
CA SER A 369 11.08 -21.03 4.16
C SER A 369 11.20 -20.21 2.87
N PRO A 370 11.10 -20.79 1.66
CA PRO A 370 11.28 -20.01 0.44
C PRO A 370 10.15 -19.00 0.22
N LEU A 371 8.91 -19.32 0.59
CA LEU A 371 7.77 -18.40 0.48
C LEU A 371 7.87 -17.23 1.47
N SER A 372 8.23 -17.55 2.73
CA SER A 372 8.39 -16.54 3.78
C SER A 372 9.57 -15.62 3.53
N PHE A 373 10.66 -16.15 2.99
CA PHE A 373 11.80 -15.37 2.54
C PHE A 373 11.44 -14.40 1.42
N LEU A 374 10.54 -14.79 0.53
CA LEU A 374 9.98 -13.88 -0.48
C LEU A 374 8.94 -12.91 0.09
N GLY A 375 8.52 -13.07 1.35
CA GLY A 375 7.48 -12.25 1.98
C GLY A 375 6.05 -12.54 1.51
N ILE A 376 5.86 -13.60 0.72
CA ILE A 376 4.57 -14.01 0.16
C ILE A 376 3.86 -15.05 1.04
N ALA A 377 4.49 -15.46 2.14
CA ALA A 377 3.86 -16.17 3.24
C ALA A 377 4.39 -15.65 4.58
N TRP A 378 3.55 -15.58 5.62
CA TRP A 378 3.99 -15.12 6.93
C TRP A 378 3.09 -15.63 8.05
N VAL A 379 3.63 -15.62 9.27
CA VAL A 379 2.90 -15.90 10.50
C VAL A 379 2.58 -14.58 11.20
N LYS A 380 1.35 -14.41 11.69
CA LYS A 380 0.94 -13.31 12.56
C LYS A 380 -0.02 -13.83 13.63
N GLY A 381 0.41 -13.80 14.88
CA GLY A 381 -0.29 -14.49 15.97
C GLY A 381 -0.42 -15.99 15.66
N ASP A 382 -1.62 -16.54 15.89
CA ASP A 382 -1.93 -17.94 15.60
C ASP A 382 -2.29 -18.20 14.13
N TYR A 383 -1.97 -17.29 13.20
CA TYR A 383 -2.41 -17.41 11.80
C TYR A 383 -1.24 -17.44 10.83
N LEU A 384 -1.30 -18.40 9.90
CA LEU A 384 -0.49 -18.43 8.70
C LEU A 384 -1.23 -17.71 7.58
N TYR A 385 -0.53 -16.89 6.83
CA TYR A 385 -1.03 -16.17 5.67
C TYR A 385 -0.16 -16.49 4.46
N ARG A 386 -0.79 -16.52 3.28
CA ARG A 386 -0.10 -16.70 1.99
C ARG A 386 -0.79 -15.83 0.94
N VAL A 387 0.01 -15.20 0.07
CA VAL A 387 -0.48 -14.56 -1.16
C VAL A 387 -1.06 -15.65 -2.07
N PRO A 388 -2.26 -15.48 -2.63
CA PRO A 388 -2.75 -16.37 -3.66
C PRO A 388 -1.78 -16.36 -4.84
N ILE A 389 -1.10 -17.48 -5.07
CA ILE A 389 -0.30 -17.71 -6.27
C ILE A 389 -1.27 -18.42 -7.21
N GLY A 390 -1.65 -17.76 -8.30
CA GLY A 390 -2.79 -18.18 -9.13
C GLY A 390 -2.65 -19.58 -9.72
N ASP A 391 -3.80 -20.15 -10.11
CA ASP A 391 -3.93 -21.23 -11.09
C ASP A 391 -3.58 -20.75 -12.51
#